data_AF-A0AAW0U975-F1
#
_entry.id   AF-A0AAW0U975-F1
#
_cell.length_a   1.000
_cell.length_b   1.000
_cell.length_c   1.000
_cell.angle_alpha   90.00
_cell.angle_beta   90.00
_cell.angle_gamma   90.00
#
_symmetry.space_group_name_H-M   'P 1'
#
loop_
_entity.id
_entity.type
_entity.pdbx_description
1 polymer ?
#
loop_
_entity_poly.entity_id
_entity_poly.type
_entity_poly.pdbx_seq_one_letter_code
_entity_poly.pdbx_strand_id
1 'polypeptide(L)'
;MPSRGSARVSVGVWMLTSLIVGAVYRSNLKAMLIIPKLELPFDSMEGLTESGLTTAVIEGTSMHLDVMKADTASTLGQLKENLIVVPSDQQGIALVNTVSGRYALFAPGLALIGVLHLDFSRVSFS
;
A
#
# COMPACT_ATOMS: atom_id res chain seq x y z
N MET A 1 -23.35 -33.36 -45.21
CA MET A 1 -22.36 -32.30 -45.51
C MET A 1 -23.02 -30.96 -45.23
N PRO A 2 -22.50 -30.11 -44.34
CA PRO A 2 -23.05 -28.77 -44.16
C PRO A 2 -22.96 -28.01 -45.49
N SER A 3 -24.05 -27.33 -45.88
CA SER A 3 -24.07 -26.55 -47.12
C SER A 3 -23.00 -25.46 -47.05
N ARG A 4 -22.37 -25.14 -48.19
CA ARG A 4 -21.28 -24.16 -48.30
C ARG A 4 -21.62 -22.79 -47.69
N GLY A 5 -22.91 -22.46 -47.61
CA GLY A 5 -23.44 -21.27 -46.93
C GLY A 5 -23.46 -21.40 -45.41
N SER A 6 -23.90 -22.53 -44.86
CA SER A 6 -23.93 -22.79 -43.41
C SER A 6 -22.53 -22.72 -42.79
N ALA A 7 -21.53 -23.28 -43.47
CA ALA A 7 -20.14 -23.22 -43.00
C ALA A 7 -19.58 -21.78 -42.94
N ARG A 8 -19.95 -20.91 -43.89
CA ARG A 8 -19.50 -19.50 -43.91
C ARG A 8 -20.11 -18.69 -42.76
N VAL A 9 -21.38 -18.93 -42.47
CA VAL A 9 -22.06 -18.27 -41.34
C VAL A 9 -21.42 -18.71 -40.02
N SER A 10 -21.13 -19.99 -39.84
CA SER A 10 -20.46 -20.50 -38.63
C SER A 10 -19.06 -19.90 -38.44
N VAL A 11 -18.26 -19.77 -39.51
CA VAL A 11 -16.94 -19.12 -39.43
C VAL A 11 -17.06 -17.63 -39.13
N GLY A 12 -18.06 -16.94 -39.70
CA GLY A 12 -18.32 -15.53 -39.41
C GLY A 12 -18.68 -15.29 -37.94
N VAL A 13 -19.56 -16.13 -37.39
CA VAL A 13 -19.92 -16.10 -35.96
C VAL A 13 -18.70 -16.39 -35.09
N TRP A 14 -17.91 -17.40 -35.44
CA TRP A 14 -16.68 -17.75 -34.70
C TRP A 14 -15.68 -16.59 -34.67
N MET A 15 -15.44 -15.96 -35.82
CA MET A 15 -14.56 -14.80 -35.92
C MET A 15 -15.09 -13.63 -35.09
N LEU A 16 -16.40 -13.33 -35.15
CA LEU A 16 -17.02 -12.27 -34.37
C LEU A 16 -16.91 -12.53 -32.86
N THR A 17 -17.19 -13.75 -32.41
CA THR A 17 -17.04 -14.14 -31.01
C THR A 17 -15.60 -14.00 -30.54
N SER A 18 -14.63 -14.50 -31.32
CA SER A 18 -13.21 -14.40 -30.97
C SER A 18 -12.72 -12.95 -30.88
N LEU A 19 -13.22 -12.08 -31.77
CA LEU A 19 -12.92 -10.65 -31.76
C LEU A 19 -13.46 -9.96 -30.51
N ILE A 20 -14.71 -10.25 -30.13
CA ILE A 20 -15.35 -9.68 -28.94
C ILE A 20 -14.60 -10.13 -27.67
N VAL A 21 -14.32 -11.43 -27.54
CA VAL A 21 -13.60 -11.98 -26.38
C VAL A 21 -12.20 -11.38 -26.27
N GLY A 22 -11.46 -11.29 -27.39
CA GLY A 22 -10.14 -10.67 -27.41
C GLY A 22 -10.15 -9.18 -27.05
N ALA A 23 -11.14 -8.43 -27.55
CA ALA A 23 -11.28 -7.01 -27.24
C ALA A 23 -11.59 -6.76 -25.75
N VAL A 24 -12.54 -7.52 -25.17
CA VAL A 24 -12.91 -7.42 -23.75
C VAL A 24 -11.74 -7.82 -22.86
N TYR A 25 -11.06 -8.93 -23.17
CA TYR A 25 -9.90 -9.38 -22.39
C TYR A 25 -8.77 -8.34 -22.41
N ARG A 26 -8.45 -7.77 -23.58
CA ARG A 26 -7.46 -6.69 -23.69
C ARG A 26 -7.87 -5.45 -22.90
N SER A 27 -9.15 -5.10 -22.89
CA SER A 27 -9.67 -3.96 -22.11
C SER A 27 -9.52 -4.19 -20.61
N ASN A 28 -9.92 -5.36 -20.12
CA ASN A 28 -9.82 -5.71 -18.71
C ASN A 28 -8.37 -5.82 -18.24
N LEU A 29 -7.50 -6.41 -19.07
CA LEU A 29 -6.08 -6.48 -18.79
C LEU A 29 -5.46 -5.08 -18.72
N LYS A 30 -5.82 -4.19 -19.65
CA LYS A 30 -5.38 -2.79 -19.59
C LYS A 30 -5.87 -2.08 -18.33
N ALA A 31 -7.13 -2.27 -17.94
CA ALA A 31 -7.65 -1.70 -16.72
C ALA A 31 -6.88 -2.18 -15.48
N MET A 32 -6.51 -3.46 -15.45
CA MET A 32 -5.66 -4.04 -14.39
C MET A 32 -4.23 -3.49 -14.41
N LEU A 33 -3.65 -3.24 -15.58
CA LEU A 33 -2.27 -2.74 -15.71
C LEU A 33 -2.14 -1.23 -15.50
N ILE A 34 -3.18 -0.45 -15.82
CA ILE A 34 -3.18 1.01 -15.69
C ILE A 34 -3.38 1.44 -14.23
N ILE A 35 -4.09 0.64 -13.44
CA ILE A 35 -4.34 0.93 -12.02
C ILE A 35 -3.43 0.01 -11.19
N PRO A 36 -2.21 0.45 -10.83
CA PRO A 36 -1.47 -0.23 -9.77
C PRO A 36 -2.31 -0.09 -8.50
N LYS A 37 -2.97 -1.18 -8.09
CA LYS A 37 -3.68 -1.23 -6.81
C LYS A 37 -2.64 -1.22 -5.71
N LEU A 38 -2.33 -0.03 -5.21
CA LEU A 38 -1.61 0.10 -3.94
C LEU A 38 -2.65 -0.13 -2.83
N GLU A 39 -2.76 -1.38 -2.39
CA GLU A 39 -3.56 -1.70 -1.21
C GLU A 39 -2.78 -1.22 0.01
N LEU A 40 -3.11 -0.02 0.49
CA LEU A 40 -2.55 0.51 1.71
C LEU A 40 -3.17 -0.25 2.89
N PRO A 41 -2.35 -0.78 3.83
CA PRO A 41 -2.86 -1.49 4.99
C PRO A 41 -3.65 -0.59 5.94
N PHE A 42 -3.48 0.73 5.84
CA PHE A 42 -4.23 1.77 6.55
C PHE A 42 -4.07 3.10 5.80
N ASP A 43 -5.09 3.95 5.84
CA ASP A 43 -5.08 5.32 5.30
C ASP A 43 -5.42 6.40 6.35
N SER A 44 -5.75 5.94 7.55
CA SER A 44 -6.28 6.71 8.66
C SER A 44 -5.66 6.22 9.97
N MET A 45 -5.75 7.05 11.01
CA MET A 45 -5.24 6.70 12.34
C MET A 45 -6.06 5.56 12.95
N GLU A 46 -7.37 5.56 12.71
CA GLU A 46 -8.29 4.49 13.10
C GLU A 46 -7.91 3.17 12.41
N GLY A 47 -7.67 3.20 11.09
CA GLY A 47 -7.19 2.03 10.35
C GLY A 47 -5.84 1.52 10.86
N LEU A 48 -4.94 2.41 11.29
CA LEU A 48 -3.67 2.02 11.88
C LEU A 48 -3.88 1.28 13.22
N THR A 49 -4.77 1.77 14.09
CA THR A 49 -5.08 1.08 15.35
C THR A 49 -5.74 -0.28 15.13
N GLU A 50 -6.63 -0.40 14.15
CA GLU A 50 -7.31 -1.66 13.82
C GLU A 50 -6.41 -2.67 13.10
N SER A 51 -5.41 -2.19 12.35
CA SER A 51 -4.49 -3.05 11.59
C SER A 51 -3.62 -3.96 12.48
N GLY A 52 -3.47 -3.63 13.77
CA GLY A 52 -2.59 -4.36 14.69
C GLY A 52 -1.10 -4.24 14.36
N LEU A 53 -0.71 -3.31 13.48
CA LEU A 53 0.69 -3.08 13.15
C LEU A 53 1.43 -2.49 14.35
N THR A 54 2.61 -3.04 14.62
CA THR A 54 3.52 -2.46 15.61
C THR A 54 3.91 -1.06 15.16
N THR A 55 3.76 -0.09 16.05
CA THR A 55 4.03 1.31 15.75
C THR A 55 5.16 1.82 16.62
N ALA A 56 6.14 2.49 16.03
CA ALA A 56 7.29 3.06 16.71
C ALA A 56 7.14 4.59 16.83
N VAL A 57 7.48 5.10 18.00
CA VAL A 57 7.61 6.54 18.25
C VAL A 57 8.98 6.81 18.86
N ILE A 58 9.65 7.84 18.37
CA ILE A 58 10.95 8.27 18.88
C ILE A 58 10.75 9.02 20.20
N GLU A 59 11.51 8.63 21.21
CA GLU A 59 11.51 9.24 22.53
C GLU A 59 11.84 10.74 22.43
N GLY A 60 11.08 11.55 23.16
CA GLY A 60 11.27 13.00 23.23
C GLY A 60 10.66 13.80 22.08
N THR A 61 10.02 13.15 21.11
CA THR A 61 9.24 13.84 20.06
C THR A 61 7.92 14.40 20.61
N SER A 62 7.33 15.39 19.93
CA SER A 62 5.98 15.88 20.29
C SER A 62 4.95 14.76 20.23
N MET A 63 5.05 13.89 19.23
CA MET A 63 4.20 12.71 19.09
C MET A 63 4.31 11.77 20.30
N HIS A 64 5.52 11.56 20.83
CA HIS A 64 5.72 10.78 22.05
C HIS A 64 4.97 11.38 23.24
N LEU A 65 5.10 12.70 23.43
CA LEU A 65 4.43 13.39 24.53
C LEU A 65 2.91 13.36 24.38
N ASP A 66 2.40 13.56 23.18
CA ASP A 66 0.97 13.61 22.89
C ASP A 66 0.32 12.23 23.03
N VAL A 67 0.98 11.17 22.54
CA VAL A 67 0.53 9.79 22.74
C VAL A 67 0.55 9.44 24.22
N MET A 68 1.61 9.77 24.96
CA MET A 68 1.67 9.45 26.39
C MET A 68 0.58 10.18 27.21
N LYS A 69 0.26 11.42 26.85
CA LYS A 69 -0.80 12.22 27.49
C LYS A 69 -2.22 11.84 27.05
N ALA A 70 -2.38 11.13 25.93
CA ALA A 70 -3.68 10.78 25.41
C ALA A 70 -4.43 9.82 26.36
N ASP A 71 -5.74 10.07 26.51
CA ASP A 71 -6.64 9.20 27.26
C ASP A 71 -6.75 7.83 26.57
N THR A 72 -6.75 6.76 27.37
CA THR A 72 -6.90 5.37 26.93
C THR A 72 -8.17 5.10 26.11
N ALA A 73 -9.21 5.92 26.26
CA ALA A 73 -10.43 5.83 25.45
C ALA A 73 -10.30 6.44 24.05
N SER A 74 -9.27 7.24 23.79
CA SER A 74 -9.01 7.86 22.48
C SER A 74 -8.24 6.93 21.55
N THR A 75 -8.32 7.15 20.24
CA THR A 75 -7.59 6.38 19.21
C THR A 75 -6.07 6.39 19.46
N LEU A 76 -5.52 7.53 19.88
CA LEU A 76 -4.10 7.64 20.28
C LEU A 76 -3.78 6.85 21.56
N GLY A 77 -4.74 6.73 22.47
CA GLY A 77 -4.61 5.91 23.67
C GLY A 77 -4.55 4.42 23.38
N GLN A 78 -5.39 3.94 22.46
CA GLN A 78 -5.38 2.55 21.99
C GLN A 78 -4.06 2.18 21.30
N LEU A 79 -3.45 3.15 20.64
CA LEU A 79 -2.16 2.99 19.96
C LEU A 79 -1.03 2.59 20.93
N LYS A 80 -1.16 2.91 22.23
CA LYS A 80 -0.18 2.54 23.27
C LYS A 80 0.03 1.04 23.40
N GLU A 81 -0.98 0.21 23.12
CA GLU A 81 -0.86 -1.26 23.24
C GLU A 81 0.16 -1.84 22.26
N ASN A 82 0.26 -1.26 21.06
CA ASN A 82 1.16 -1.70 20.00
C ASN A 82 2.36 -0.74 19.80
N LEU A 83 2.58 0.17 20.76
CA LEU A 83 3.59 1.20 20.67
C LEU A 83 4.95 0.74 21.20
N ILE A 84 5.99 0.89 20.39
CA ILE A 84 7.38 0.78 20.80
C ILE A 84 7.97 2.19 20.92
N VAL A 85 8.44 2.54 22.11
CA VAL A 85 9.21 3.76 22.31
C VAL A 85 10.66 3.47 21.95
N VAL A 86 11.17 4.13 20.91
CA VAL A 86 12.55 3.97 20.47
C VAL A 86 13.39 5.10 21.05
N PRO A 87 14.49 4.80 21.75
CA PRO A 87 15.45 5.78 22.23
C PRO A 87 15.99 6.69 21.11
N SER A 88 16.24 7.96 21.43
CA SER A 88 16.65 8.97 20.44
C SER A 88 18.03 8.70 19.80
N ASP A 89 18.88 7.88 20.42
CA ASP A 89 20.16 7.40 19.87
C ASP A 89 19.99 6.29 18.82
N GLN A 90 18.85 5.59 18.83
CA GLN A 90 18.56 4.46 17.94
C GLN A 90 17.61 4.80 16.78
N GLN A 91 17.40 6.09 16.50
CA GLN A 91 16.53 6.55 15.40
C GLN A 91 16.90 5.93 14.05
N GLY A 92 18.19 5.74 13.77
CA GLY A 92 18.64 5.09 12.53
C GLY A 92 18.20 3.64 12.39
N ILE A 93 18.19 2.89 13.50
CA ILE A 93 17.77 1.47 13.51
C ILE A 93 16.25 1.39 13.36
N ALA A 94 15.49 2.28 14.00
CA ALA A 94 14.05 2.36 13.80
C ALA A 94 13.69 2.68 12.35
N LEU A 95 14.41 3.60 11.73
CA LEU A 95 14.21 3.94 10.33
C LEU A 95 14.43 2.74 9.40
N VAL A 96 15.55 2.02 9.57
CA VAL A 96 15.87 0.83 8.75
C VAL A 96 14.78 -0.24 8.88
N ASN A 97 14.32 -0.50 10.11
CA ASN A 97 13.28 -1.49 10.33
C ASN A 97 11.90 -1.04 9.80
N THR A 98 11.63 0.27 9.77
CA THR A 98 10.44 0.85 9.14
C THR A 98 10.45 0.64 7.63
N VAL A 99 11.59 0.92 6.98
CA VAL A 99 11.77 0.66 5.54
C VAL A 99 11.66 -0.83 5.23
N SER A 100 12.07 -1.71 6.14
CA SER A 100 11.90 -3.17 6.00
C SER A 100 10.47 -3.66 6.23
N GLY A 101 9.52 -2.78 6.59
CA GLY A 101 8.12 -3.13 6.83
C GLY A 101 7.84 -3.82 8.17
N ARG A 102 8.75 -3.73 9.15
CA ARG A 102 8.55 -4.37 10.48
C ARG A 102 7.65 -3.58 11.41
N TYR A 103 7.59 -2.26 11.25
CA TYR A 103 6.74 -1.39 12.06
C TYR A 103 6.45 -0.08 11.32
N ALA A 104 5.33 0.54 11.67
CA ALA A 104 5.00 1.91 11.25
C ALA A 104 5.75 2.91 12.15
N LEU A 105 6.23 4.03 11.61
CA LEU A 105 6.97 5.04 12.38
C LEU A 105 6.32 6.41 12.24
N PHE A 106 6.17 7.12 13.36
CA PHE A 106 5.84 8.53 13.33
C PHE A 106 7.11 9.38 13.23
N ALA A 107 7.17 10.21 12.19
CA ALA A 107 8.28 11.12 11.96
C ALA A 107 7.79 12.46 11.39
N PRO A 108 8.53 13.57 11.60
CA PRO A 108 8.23 14.84 10.96
C PRO A 108 8.22 14.72 9.44
N GLY A 109 7.30 15.41 8.76
CA GLY A 109 7.12 15.30 7.31
C GLY A 109 8.39 15.57 6.49
N LEU A 110 9.24 16.52 6.93
CA LEU A 110 10.53 16.79 6.29
C LEU A 110 11.50 15.60 6.35
N ALA A 111 11.53 14.89 7.49
CA ALA A 111 12.36 13.71 7.64
C ALA A 111 11.87 12.58 6.73
N LEU A 112 10.55 12.38 6.64
CA LEU A 112 9.93 11.41 5.72
C LEU A 112 10.27 11.71 4.27
N ILE A 113 10.17 12.96 3.82
CA ILE A 113 10.52 13.34 2.45
C ILE A 113 11.98 12.99 2.13
N GLY A 114 12.90 13.26 3.07
CA GLY A 114 14.31 12.90 2.91
C GLY A 114 14.53 11.40 2.78
N VAL A 115 13.84 10.59 3.60
CA VAL A 115 13.89 9.12 3.56
C VAL A 115 13.33 8.60 2.25
N LEU A 116 12.15 9.07 1.84
CA LEU A 116 11.51 8.66 0.59
C LEU A 116 12.38 9.04 -0.62
N HIS A 117 13.01 10.21 -0.61
CA HIS A 117 13.95 10.58 -1.67
C HIS A 117 15.13 9.59 -1.75
N LEU A 118 15.70 9.20 -0.61
CA LEU A 118 16.82 8.25 -0.59
C LEU A 118 16.42 6.84 -1.03
N ASP A 119 15.19 6.41 -0.71
CA ASP A 119 14.69 5.09 -1.05
C ASP A 119 14.29 5.00 -2.53
N PHE A 120 13.46 5.93 -3.02
CA PHE A 120 13.02 5.94 -4.42
C PHE A 120 14.13 6.29 -5.42
N SER A 121 15.16 7.02 -5.00
CA SER A 121 16.33 7.26 -5.88
C SER A 121 17.19 6.00 -6.08
N ARG A 122 17.10 5.01 -5.20
CA ARG A 122 17.80 3.71 -5.35
C ARG A 122 17.01 2.71 -6.19
N VAL A 123 15.68 2.80 -6.21
CA VAL A 123 14.82 1.95 -7.03
C VAL A 123 14.59 2.60 -8.40
N SER A 124 15.67 2.73 -9.19
CA SER A 124 15.53 2.97 -10.63
C SER A 124 15.15 1.63 -11.27
N PHE A 125 13.95 1.55 -11.83
CA PHE A 125 13.48 0.39 -12.59
C PHE A 125 14.45 0.09 -13.74
N SER A 126 15.29 -0.93 -13.55
CA SER A 126 16.03 -1.62 -14.61
C SER A 126 15.34 -2.91 -14.99
#